data_AF-D0N7U1-F1
#
_entry.id   AF-D0N7U1-F1
#
_cell.length_a   1.000
_cell.length_b   1.000
_cell.length_c   1.000
_cell.angle_alpha   90.00
_cell.angle_beta   90.00
_cell.angle_gamma   90.00
#
_symmetry.space_group_name_H-M   'P 1'
#
loop_
_entity.id
_entity.type
_entity.pdbx_description
1 polymer ?
#
loop_
_entity_poly.entity_id
_entity_poly.type
_entity_poly.pdbx_seq_one_letter_code
_entity_poly.pdbx_strand_id
1 'polypeptide(L)'
;MSSSTQASFFWMKYGFDNITPLKMYNANVSCAILRSFVKNTCARDVEDVCKQKYIQLGIELDSLNRALQVAQVRDAATTSATDRSSDGGTSSRPASGATSSRPITPSMHADFNESADESIAEIVSKKSATEYQLQVVAAASKLAKELVAGTAIVDLADDLGTRLKLDEMGDARANSILKSRAQYTAVAVTVDDKGSPHVVPLVFKLHKPSADAPPSRPSSGAAKATGTTAPK
;
A
#
# COMPACT_ATOMS: atom_id res chain seq x y z
N MET A 1 44.04 -7.54 -34.86
CA MET A 1 43.28 -8.31 -33.84
C MET A 1 41.99 -7.56 -33.57
N SER A 2 40.86 -8.03 -34.10
CA SER A 2 39.56 -7.42 -33.79
C SER A 2 39.20 -7.78 -32.35
N SER A 3 39.33 -6.83 -31.43
CA SER A 3 38.71 -6.98 -30.12
C SER A 3 37.20 -6.95 -30.33
N SER A 4 36.59 -8.14 -30.37
CA SER A 4 35.15 -8.26 -30.22
C SER A 4 34.80 -7.57 -28.91
N THR A 5 34.25 -6.36 -29.00
CA THR A 5 33.83 -5.62 -27.81
C THR A 5 32.70 -6.42 -27.19
N GLN A 6 33.01 -7.23 -26.19
CA GLN A 6 32.02 -8.06 -25.52
C GLN A 6 30.91 -7.14 -25.01
N ALA A 7 29.68 -7.44 -25.38
CA ALA A 7 28.54 -6.66 -24.94
C ALA A 7 28.44 -6.79 -23.41
N SER A 8 28.59 -5.68 -22.70
CA SER A 8 28.53 -5.63 -21.24
C SER A 8 27.23 -4.95 -20.84
N PHE A 9 26.33 -5.72 -20.22
CA PHE A 9 25.02 -5.24 -19.76
C PHE A 9 24.87 -5.53 -18.28
N PHE A 10 24.12 -4.71 -17.57
CA PHE A 10 23.76 -4.95 -16.18
C PHE A 10 22.28 -4.62 -15.97
N TRP A 11 21.74 -5.02 -14.83
CA TRP A 11 20.36 -4.77 -14.45
C TRP A 11 20.29 -3.75 -13.32
N MET A 12 19.29 -2.89 -13.37
CA MET A 12 19.08 -1.83 -12.40
C MET A 12 17.68 -1.91 -11.82
N LYS A 13 17.61 -1.90 -10.49
CA LYS A 13 16.38 -1.81 -9.70
C LYS A 13 16.16 -0.38 -9.23
N TYR A 14 14.96 0.14 -9.44
CA TYR A 14 14.47 1.43 -8.93
C TYR A 14 12.95 1.48 -9.06
N GLY A 15 12.34 2.58 -8.61
CA GLY A 15 10.90 2.81 -8.68
C GLY A 15 10.14 2.09 -7.59
N PHE A 16 8.89 1.74 -7.87
CA PHE A 16 8.02 1.07 -6.90
C PHE A 16 8.16 -0.44 -7.02
N ASP A 17 8.44 -1.11 -5.90
CA ASP A 17 8.55 -2.57 -5.83
C ASP A 17 7.29 -3.23 -6.41
N ASN A 18 7.48 -4.24 -7.27
CA ASN A 18 6.44 -4.97 -8.00
C ASN A 18 5.64 -4.16 -9.04
N ILE A 19 5.97 -2.88 -9.26
CA ILE A 19 5.35 -2.03 -10.28
C ILE A 19 6.37 -1.67 -11.37
N THR A 20 7.54 -1.19 -10.96
CA THR A 20 8.61 -0.81 -11.88
C THR A 20 9.46 -2.05 -12.20
N PRO A 21 9.56 -2.47 -13.48
CA PRO A 21 10.39 -3.61 -13.84
C PRO A 21 11.88 -3.27 -13.74
N LEU A 22 12.72 -4.31 -13.54
CA LEU A 22 14.17 -4.15 -13.65
C LEU A 22 14.53 -3.69 -15.07
N LYS A 23 15.39 -2.68 -15.18
CA LYS A 23 15.86 -2.18 -16.46
C LYS A 23 17.28 -2.63 -16.76
N MET A 24 17.50 -3.03 -18.00
CA MET A 24 18.81 -3.39 -18.50
C MET A 24 19.51 -2.16 -19.08
N TYR A 25 20.78 -1.97 -18.75
CA TYR A 25 21.62 -0.90 -19.26
C TYR A 25 22.91 -1.45 -19.86
N ASN A 26 23.41 -0.76 -20.88
CA ASN A 26 24.71 -1.04 -21.49
C ASN A 26 25.82 -0.37 -20.65
N ALA A 27 26.80 -1.14 -20.21
CA ALA A 27 27.97 -0.66 -19.46
C ALA A 27 29.12 -0.20 -20.38
N ASN A 28 29.02 -0.38 -21.70
CA ASN A 28 30.01 0.06 -22.68
C ASN A 28 29.89 1.57 -23.02
N VAL A 29 29.59 2.39 -22.01
CA VAL A 29 29.50 3.87 -22.07
C VAL A 29 30.34 4.46 -20.93
N SER A 30 30.58 5.77 -20.91
CA SER A 30 31.21 6.42 -19.74
C SER A 30 30.25 6.48 -18.55
N CYS A 31 30.80 6.58 -17.34
CA CYS A 31 30.01 6.73 -16.12
C CYS A 31 29.12 7.97 -16.16
N ALA A 32 29.64 9.10 -16.67
CA ALA A 32 28.86 10.33 -16.86
C ALA A 32 27.63 10.12 -17.77
N ILE A 33 27.81 9.44 -18.91
CA ILE A 33 26.71 9.13 -19.84
C ILE A 33 25.70 8.20 -19.18
N LEU A 34 26.17 7.13 -18.53
CA LEU A 34 25.29 6.18 -17.85
C LEU A 34 24.43 6.87 -16.79
N ARG A 35 25.04 7.69 -15.93
CA ARG A 35 24.35 8.43 -14.88
C ARG A 35 23.29 9.36 -15.44
N SER A 36 23.56 10.05 -16.55
CA SER A 36 22.57 10.92 -17.21
C SER A 36 21.36 10.12 -17.70
N PHE A 37 21.58 8.97 -18.34
CA PHE A 37 20.50 8.09 -18.77
C PHE A 37 19.68 7.55 -17.59
N VAL A 38 20.35 7.05 -16.56
CA VAL A 38 19.69 6.53 -15.35
C VAL A 38 18.88 7.65 -14.68
N LYS A 39 19.47 8.82 -14.46
CA LYS A 39 18.79 9.98 -13.85
C LYS A 39 17.49 10.32 -14.57
N ASN A 40 17.56 10.52 -15.89
CA ASN A 40 16.41 10.93 -16.68
C ASN A 40 15.33 9.85 -16.72
N THR A 41 15.73 8.57 -16.75
CA THR A 41 14.80 7.44 -16.76
C THR A 41 14.13 7.27 -15.41
N CYS A 42 14.91 7.25 -14.31
CA CYS A 42 14.38 7.13 -12.96
C CYS A 42 13.41 8.26 -12.64
N ALA A 43 13.79 9.51 -12.89
CA ALA A 43 12.95 10.65 -12.58
C ALA A 43 11.61 10.61 -13.33
N ARG A 44 11.64 10.27 -14.62
CA ARG A 44 10.42 10.15 -15.45
C ARG A 44 9.51 9.04 -14.95
N ASP A 45 10.03 7.82 -14.88
CA ASP A 45 9.23 6.64 -14.53
C ASP A 45 8.63 6.74 -13.12
N VAL A 46 9.42 7.23 -12.15
CA VAL A 46 8.94 7.42 -10.78
C VAL A 46 7.84 8.46 -10.75
N GLU A 47 8.03 9.60 -11.41
CA GLU A 47 7.02 10.68 -11.44
C GLU A 47 5.72 10.21 -12.13
N ASP A 48 5.81 9.42 -13.20
CA ASP A 48 4.64 8.88 -13.90
C ASP A 48 3.85 7.91 -13.02
N VAL A 49 4.52 6.99 -12.33
CA VAL A 49 3.87 6.09 -11.36
C VAL A 49 3.28 6.88 -10.18
N CYS A 50 4.00 7.89 -9.69
CA CYS A 50 3.52 8.75 -8.61
C CYS A 50 2.23 9.47 -8.99
N LYS A 51 2.12 10.05 -10.20
CA LYS A 51 0.90 10.69 -10.69
C LYS A 51 -0.27 9.71 -10.72
N GLN A 52 -0.06 8.51 -11.27
CA GLN A 52 -1.10 7.49 -11.33
C GLN A 52 -1.55 7.07 -9.92
N LYS A 53 -0.60 6.81 -9.02
CA LYS A 53 -0.90 6.35 -7.66
C LYS A 53 -1.52 7.42 -6.78
N TYR A 54 -1.11 8.68 -6.94
CA TYR A 54 -1.69 9.79 -6.22
C TYR A 54 -3.20 9.93 -6.53
N ILE A 55 -3.58 9.85 -7.80
CA ILE A 55 -4.99 9.88 -8.22
C ILE A 55 -5.74 8.67 -7.66
N GLN A 56 -5.18 7.46 -7.82
CA GLN A 56 -5.81 6.23 -7.35
C GLN A 56 -6.07 6.25 -5.84
N LEU A 57 -5.05 6.57 -5.04
CA LEU A 57 -5.14 6.61 -3.59
C LEU A 57 -6.00 7.77 -3.09
N GLY A 58 -6.03 8.91 -3.80
CA GLY A 58 -6.92 10.03 -3.49
C GLY A 58 -8.39 9.64 -3.60
N ILE A 59 -8.77 8.95 -4.68
CA ILE A 59 -10.14 8.44 -4.86
C ILE A 59 -10.51 7.44 -3.76
N GLU A 60 -9.59 6.53 -3.41
CA GLU A 60 -9.78 5.55 -2.34
C GLU A 60 -9.96 6.25 -0.98
N LEU A 61 -9.13 7.24 -0.66
CA LEU A 61 -9.22 8.01 0.57
C LEU A 61 -10.56 8.76 0.69
N ASP A 62 -11.01 9.38 -0.39
CA ASP A 62 -12.32 10.05 -0.45
C ASP A 62 -13.47 9.06 -0.24
N SER A 63 -13.35 7.85 -0.78
CA SER A 63 -14.34 6.79 -0.58
C SER A 63 -14.40 6.33 0.88
N LEU A 64 -13.25 6.18 1.54
CA LEU A 64 -13.15 5.81 2.95
C LEU A 64 -13.68 6.91 3.87
N ASN A 65 -13.42 8.17 3.55
CA ASN A 65 -13.97 9.31 4.29
C ASN A 65 -15.50 9.34 4.21
N ARG A 66 -16.09 9.09 3.03
CA ARG A 66 -17.54 8.98 2.89
C ARG A 66 -18.11 7.79 3.65
N ALA A 67 -17.45 6.63 3.59
CA ALA A 67 -17.88 5.44 4.32
C ALA A 67 -17.86 5.68 5.85
N LEU A 68 -16.82 6.33 6.36
CA LEU A 68 -16.68 6.68 7.77
C LEU A 68 -17.79 7.64 8.22
N GLN A 69 -18.11 8.67 7.44
CA GLN A 69 -19.22 9.58 7.74
C GLN A 69 -20.57 8.85 7.80
N VAL A 70 -20.84 7.96 6.84
CA VAL A 70 -22.08 7.16 6.81
C VAL A 70 -22.17 6.23 8.02
N ALA A 71 -21.07 5.58 8.40
CA ALA A 71 -21.04 4.70 9.56
C ALA A 71 -21.32 5.48 10.87
N GLN A 72 -20.66 6.63 11.06
CA GLN A 72 -20.88 7.50 12.22
C GLN A 72 -22.33 8.01 12.34
N VAL A 73 -22.97 8.37 11.22
CA VAL A 73 -24.38 8.80 11.21
C VAL A 73 -25.31 7.65 11.59
N ARG A 74 -25.02 6.41 11.18
CA ARG A 74 -25.81 5.23 11.56
C ARG A 74 -25.71 4.93 13.05
N ASP A 75 -24.54 5.06 13.63
CA ASP A 75 -24.35 4.83 15.07
C ASP A 75 -25.07 5.90 15.92
N ALA A 76 -24.99 7.16 15.49
CA ALA A 76 -25.71 8.27 16.12
C ALA A 76 -27.25 8.10 16.03
N ALA A 77 -27.76 7.55 14.93
CA ALA A 77 -29.19 7.26 14.78
C ALA A 77 -29.66 6.09 15.67
N THR A 78 -28.80 5.09 15.88
CA THR A 78 -29.09 3.92 16.71
C THR A 78 -29.13 4.28 18.21
N THR A 79 -28.23 5.17 18.64
CA THR A 79 -28.22 5.70 20.02
C THR A 79 -29.42 6.63 20.29
N SER A 80 -29.78 7.49 19.34
CA SER A 80 -30.92 8.42 19.47
C SER A 80 -32.30 7.75 19.50
N ALA A 81 -32.43 6.55 18.92
CA ALA A 81 -33.68 5.77 18.95
C ALA A 81 -33.92 5.11 20.33
N THR A 82 -32.88 4.97 21.15
CA THR A 82 -32.97 4.31 22.46
C THR A 82 -33.42 5.28 23.57
N ASP A 83 -33.17 6.58 23.43
CA ASP A 83 -33.50 7.61 24.43
C ASP A 83 -34.93 8.19 24.33
N ARG A 84 -35.72 7.82 23.32
CA ARG A 84 -37.13 8.26 23.20
C ARG A 84 -38.14 7.41 23.99
N SER A 85 -37.67 6.52 24.86
CA SER A 85 -38.51 5.89 25.88
C SER A 85 -38.29 6.57 27.23
N SER A 86 -38.61 7.87 27.31
CA SER A 86 -38.69 8.60 28.59
C SER A 86 -40.07 9.28 28.72
N ASP A 87 -40.89 8.65 29.56
CA ASP A 87 -41.52 9.28 30.73
C ASP A 87 -42.94 9.89 30.65
N GLY A 88 -43.71 9.64 31.72
CA GLY A 88 -44.74 10.54 32.24
C GLY A 88 -46.23 10.25 31.95
N GLY A 89 -46.92 9.53 32.86
CA GLY A 89 -48.38 9.47 32.86
C GLY A 89 -48.99 8.79 34.10
N THR A 90 -49.07 9.51 35.22
CA THR A 90 -49.83 9.13 36.42
C THR A 90 -51.33 9.19 36.15
N SER A 91 -52.06 8.07 36.26
CA SER A 91 -53.51 8.10 36.57
C SER A 91 -54.03 6.74 37.02
N SER A 92 -54.63 6.73 38.21
CA SER A 92 -55.23 5.60 38.89
C SER A 92 -56.48 5.08 38.15
N ARG A 93 -56.56 3.78 37.84
CA ARG A 93 -57.82 3.09 37.54
C ARG A 93 -57.74 1.60 37.84
N PRO A 94 -58.72 0.99 38.54
CA PRO A 94 -58.66 -0.42 38.93
C PRO A 94 -59.14 -1.39 37.83
N ALA A 95 -58.85 -2.66 38.12
CA ALA A 95 -58.91 -3.85 37.29
C ALA A 95 -60.28 -4.27 36.73
N SER A 96 -60.27 -4.88 35.53
CA SER A 96 -60.81 -6.22 35.23
C SER A 96 -61.08 -6.36 33.72
N GLY A 97 -60.68 -7.49 33.12
CA GLY A 97 -61.27 -7.91 31.84
C GLY A 97 -60.32 -8.57 30.84
N ALA A 98 -60.14 -9.89 31.01
CA ALA A 98 -60.19 -10.92 29.97
C ALA A 98 -59.16 -10.99 28.82
N THR A 99 -58.84 -12.27 28.52
CA THR A 99 -58.29 -12.85 27.28
C THR A 99 -56.78 -12.80 27.05
N SER A 100 -56.14 -13.84 27.60
CA SER A 100 -55.10 -14.66 27.00
C SER A 100 -54.98 -14.53 25.47
N SER A 101 -53.83 -14.04 25.00
CA SER A 101 -53.04 -14.57 23.87
C SER A 101 -51.78 -13.69 23.71
N ARG A 102 -50.67 -14.09 24.32
CA ARG A 102 -49.35 -13.52 24.03
C ARG A 102 -48.77 -14.23 22.80
N PRO A 103 -48.40 -13.53 21.72
CA PRO A 103 -47.26 -13.94 20.92
C PRO A 103 -46.00 -13.49 21.68
N ILE A 104 -45.15 -14.46 22.04
CA ILE A 104 -43.78 -14.16 22.47
C ILE A 104 -43.01 -13.78 21.20
N THR A 105 -42.82 -12.49 20.96
CA THR A 105 -41.77 -12.02 20.05
C THR A 105 -40.42 -12.34 20.71
N PRO A 106 -39.51 -13.07 20.06
CA PRO A 106 -38.16 -13.23 20.58
C PRO A 106 -37.47 -11.88 20.52
N SER A 107 -37.19 -11.32 21.69
CA SER A 107 -36.25 -10.23 21.88
C SER A 107 -34.85 -10.74 21.49
N MET A 108 -34.47 -10.56 20.23
CA MET A 108 -33.07 -10.64 19.82
C MET A 108 -32.36 -9.36 20.27
N HIS A 109 -32.05 -9.31 21.57
CA HIS A 109 -31.12 -8.32 22.08
C HIS A 109 -29.70 -8.83 21.90
N ALA A 110 -28.92 -8.02 21.18
CA ALA A 110 -27.50 -7.80 21.36
C ALA A 110 -26.52 -8.84 20.81
N ASP A 111 -26.42 -8.93 19.48
CA ASP A 111 -25.16 -9.24 18.77
C ASP A 111 -24.79 -8.15 17.72
N PHE A 112 -25.54 -7.04 17.66
CA PHE A 112 -25.38 -6.02 16.61
C PHE A 112 -24.36 -4.91 16.92
N ASN A 113 -23.83 -4.81 18.15
CA ASN A 113 -22.88 -3.75 18.50
C ASN A 113 -21.42 -4.10 18.16
N GLU A 114 -20.99 -5.37 18.23
CA GLU A 114 -19.62 -5.73 17.82
C GLU A 114 -19.40 -5.52 16.30
N SER A 115 -20.44 -5.74 15.49
CA SER A 115 -20.36 -5.63 14.03
C SER A 115 -20.19 -4.19 13.50
N ALA A 116 -20.71 -3.18 14.18
CA ALA A 116 -20.63 -1.79 13.73
C ALA A 116 -19.28 -1.16 14.13
N ASP A 117 -18.84 -1.39 15.36
CA ASP A 117 -17.54 -0.93 15.87
C ASP A 117 -16.38 -1.59 15.12
N GLU A 118 -16.46 -2.88 14.79
CA GLU A 118 -15.46 -3.58 13.98
C GLU A 118 -15.38 -3.00 12.55
N SER A 119 -16.53 -2.62 11.97
CA SER A 119 -16.59 -1.98 10.64
C SER A 119 -15.95 -0.59 10.62
N ILE A 120 -16.17 0.22 11.66
CA ILE A 120 -15.54 1.55 11.76
C ILE A 120 -14.04 1.44 11.99
N ALA A 121 -13.61 0.55 12.88
CA ALA A 121 -12.20 0.29 13.13
C ALA A 121 -11.48 -0.17 11.85
N GLU A 122 -12.11 -1.02 11.03
CA GLU A 122 -11.58 -1.44 9.73
C GLU A 122 -11.46 -0.26 8.75
N ILE A 123 -12.46 0.60 8.65
CA ILE A 123 -12.43 1.79 7.78
C ILE A 123 -11.31 2.74 8.20
N VAL A 124 -11.15 3.00 9.51
CA VAL A 124 -10.08 3.85 10.05
C VAL A 124 -8.70 3.25 9.76
N SER A 125 -8.55 1.93 9.91
CA SER A 125 -7.30 1.22 9.61
C SER A 125 -6.94 1.34 8.12
N LYS A 126 -7.90 1.08 7.23
CA LYS A 126 -7.71 1.25 5.78
C LYS A 126 -7.35 2.70 5.42
N LYS A 127 -8.03 3.67 6.02
CA LYS A 127 -7.76 5.10 5.81
C LYS A 127 -6.32 5.45 6.18
N SER A 128 -5.87 5.06 7.37
CA SER A 128 -4.49 5.29 7.83
C SER A 128 -3.46 4.64 6.89
N ALA A 129 -3.73 3.42 6.42
CA ALA A 129 -2.87 2.74 5.46
C ALA A 129 -2.80 3.48 4.12
N THR A 130 -3.91 4.00 3.60
CA THR A 130 -3.96 4.79 2.35
C THR A 130 -3.23 6.13 2.51
N GLU A 131 -3.37 6.80 3.66
CA GLU A 131 -2.63 8.03 3.99
C GLU A 131 -1.12 7.80 4.04
N TYR A 132 -0.68 6.70 4.66
CA TYR A 132 0.73 6.31 4.66
C TYR A 132 1.25 6.05 3.24
N GLN A 133 0.48 5.34 2.41
CA GLN A 133 0.85 5.11 1.01
C GLN A 133 0.98 6.43 0.22
N LEU A 134 0.10 7.40 0.46
CA LEU A 134 0.22 8.74 -0.13
C LEU A 134 1.50 9.47 0.30
N GLN A 135 1.92 9.32 1.57
CA GLN A 135 3.20 9.87 2.03
C GLN A 135 4.40 9.25 1.30
N VAL A 136 4.38 7.92 1.08
CA VAL A 136 5.42 7.24 0.29
C VAL A 136 5.45 7.77 -1.15
N VAL A 137 4.30 7.93 -1.79
CA VAL A 137 4.20 8.51 -3.15
C VAL A 137 4.72 9.96 -3.18
N ALA A 138 4.38 10.77 -2.18
CA ALA A 138 4.85 12.14 -2.08
C ALA A 138 6.38 12.22 -1.92
N ALA A 139 6.96 11.37 -1.06
CA ALA A 139 8.40 11.28 -0.88
C ALA A 139 9.11 10.85 -2.18
N ALA A 140 8.56 9.87 -2.89
CA ALA A 140 9.09 9.41 -4.17
C ALA A 140 9.05 10.52 -5.25
N SER A 141 7.92 11.24 -5.38
CA SER A 141 7.81 12.37 -6.31
C SER A 141 8.76 13.52 -5.96
N LYS A 142 8.94 13.81 -4.66
CA LYS A 142 9.92 14.80 -4.20
C LYS A 142 11.32 14.44 -4.67
N LEU A 143 11.76 13.21 -4.42
CA LEU A 143 13.09 12.73 -4.82
C LEU A 143 13.27 12.75 -6.35
N ALA A 144 12.24 12.39 -7.12
CA ALA A 144 12.28 12.50 -8.58
C ALA A 144 12.44 13.95 -9.05
N LYS A 145 11.77 14.92 -8.42
CA LYS A 145 11.91 16.35 -8.71
C LYS A 145 13.30 16.87 -8.35
N GLU A 146 13.87 16.43 -7.24
CA GLU A 146 15.25 16.76 -6.83
C GLU A 146 16.29 16.25 -7.84
N LEU A 147 16.09 15.04 -8.40
CA LEU A 147 16.94 14.53 -9.48
C LEU A 147 16.86 15.38 -10.76
N VAL A 148 15.66 15.87 -11.12
CA VAL A 148 15.48 16.76 -12.27
C VAL A 148 16.13 18.12 -12.03
N ALA A 149 15.92 18.68 -10.83
CA ALA A 149 16.50 19.96 -10.41
C ALA A 149 18.04 19.89 -10.25
N GLY A 150 18.61 18.69 -10.12
CA GLY A 150 20.04 18.50 -9.91
C GLY A 150 20.48 18.75 -8.46
N THR A 151 19.54 18.88 -7.52
CA THR A 151 19.83 18.97 -6.08
C THR A 151 20.14 17.60 -5.48
N ALA A 152 19.63 16.53 -6.12
CA ALA A 152 20.07 15.18 -5.90
C ALA A 152 20.79 14.65 -7.15
N ILE A 153 21.82 13.84 -6.95
CA ILE A 153 22.49 13.12 -8.04
C ILE A 153 22.13 11.64 -8.00
N VAL A 154 22.11 11.00 -9.17
CA VAL A 154 21.93 9.55 -9.26
C VAL A 154 23.28 8.85 -9.20
N ASP A 155 23.31 7.73 -8.49
CA ASP A 155 24.39 6.75 -8.47
C ASP A 155 23.83 5.33 -8.35
N LEU A 156 24.69 4.33 -8.33
CA LEU A 156 24.34 2.92 -8.17
C LEU A 156 24.92 2.37 -6.86
N ALA A 157 24.19 1.44 -6.25
CA ALA A 157 24.64 0.62 -5.15
C ALA A 157 24.66 -0.86 -5.57
N ASP A 158 25.64 -1.60 -5.07
CA ASP A 158 25.72 -3.06 -5.26
C ASP A 158 24.65 -3.82 -4.47
N ASP A 159 24.71 -5.15 -4.51
CA ASP A 159 23.82 -6.07 -3.80
C ASP A 159 23.94 -5.99 -2.27
N LEU A 160 25.06 -5.45 -1.76
CA LEU A 160 25.27 -5.18 -0.34
C LEU A 160 24.81 -3.77 0.06
N GLY A 161 24.32 -2.97 -0.88
CA GLY A 161 23.91 -1.58 -0.65
C GLY A 161 25.08 -0.59 -0.62
N THR A 162 26.29 -0.99 -1.03
CA THR A 162 27.46 -0.12 -1.07
C THR A 162 27.42 0.75 -2.33
N ARG A 163 27.47 2.07 -2.14
CA ARG A 163 27.51 3.05 -3.24
C ARG A 163 28.78 2.90 -4.08
N LEU A 164 28.63 2.91 -5.40
CA LEU A 164 29.72 2.74 -6.36
C LEU A 164 30.46 4.02 -6.76
N LYS A 165 29.95 5.20 -6.39
CA LYS A 165 30.60 6.50 -6.60
C LYS A 165 30.89 6.77 -8.08
N LEU A 166 29.94 6.45 -8.97
CA LEU A 166 30.12 6.65 -10.41
C LEU A 166 30.32 8.13 -10.80
N ASP A 167 29.93 9.05 -9.93
CA ASP A 167 30.18 10.48 -10.03
C ASP A 167 31.64 10.88 -9.85
N GLU A 168 32.40 10.15 -9.02
CA GLU A 168 33.84 10.38 -8.80
C GLU A 168 34.69 9.81 -9.95
N MET A 169 34.09 8.98 -10.80
CA MET A 169 34.79 8.24 -11.86
C MET A 169 34.85 8.99 -13.21
N GLY A 170 34.17 10.13 -13.34
CA GLY A 170 34.22 10.99 -14.52
C GLY A 170 33.92 10.25 -15.84
N ASP A 171 34.88 10.31 -16.77
CA ASP A 171 34.78 9.70 -18.10
C ASP A 171 35.19 8.22 -18.15
N ALA A 172 35.53 7.61 -17.01
CA ALA A 172 35.83 6.19 -16.93
C ALA A 172 34.67 5.35 -17.50
N ARG A 173 35.02 4.25 -18.15
CA ARG A 173 34.03 3.35 -18.74
C ARG A 173 33.26 2.63 -17.64
N ALA A 174 31.94 2.61 -17.71
CA ALA A 174 31.11 2.00 -16.67
C ALA A 174 31.41 0.50 -16.49
N ASN A 175 31.79 -0.21 -17.56
CA ASN A 175 32.18 -1.62 -17.52
C ASN A 175 33.51 -1.90 -16.79
N SER A 176 34.30 -0.88 -16.39
CA SER A 176 35.46 -1.09 -15.52
C SER A 176 35.08 -1.20 -14.04
N ILE A 177 33.83 -0.84 -13.70
CA ILE A 177 33.30 -0.83 -12.32
C ILE A 177 32.14 -1.81 -12.21
N LEU A 178 31.23 -1.77 -13.19
CA LEU A 178 30.02 -2.58 -13.23
C LEU A 178 30.33 -3.96 -13.80
N LYS A 179 29.92 -4.98 -13.04
CA LYS A 179 30.01 -6.38 -13.44
C LYS A 179 28.91 -6.69 -14.44
N SER A 180 29.27 -7.34 -15.53
CA SER A 180 28.31 -7.82 -16.53
C SER A 180 27.32 -8.78 -15.89
N ARG A 181 26.04 -8.64 -16.23
CA ARG A 181 24.87 -9.39 -15.75
C ARG A 181 24.55 -9.24 -14.26
N ALA A 182 25.28 -8.41 -13.52
CA ALA A 182 24.96 -8.11 -12.13
C ALA A 182 23.72 -7.22 -12.01
N GLN A 183 23.13 -7.21 -10.81
CA GLN A 183 22.03 -6.32 -10.45
C GLN A 183 22.54 -5.22 -9.52
N TYR A 184 22.06 -4.00 -9.75
CA TYR A 184 22.40 -2.82 -8.95
C TYR A 184 21.12 -2.09 -8.56
N THR A 185 21.14 -1.35 -7.46
CA THR A 185 20.04 -0.49 -7.04
C THR A 185 20.39 0.95 -7.36
N ALA A 186 19.49 1.68 -8.03
CA ALA A 186 19.68 3.11 -8.17
C ALA A 186 19.50 3.80 -6.81
N VAL A 187 20.38 4.76 -6.52
CA VAL A 187 20.32 5.57 -5.31
C VAL A 187 20.36 7.04 -5.68
N ALA A 188 19.61 7.84 -4.93
CA ALA A 188 19.75 9.28 -4.92
C ALA A 188 20.79 9.66 -3.85
N VAL A 189 21.68 10.56 -4.20
CA VAL A 189 22.69 11.12 -3.30
C VAL A 189 22.43 12.60 -3.18
N THR A 190 22.18 13.05 -1.96
CA THR A 190 22.12 14.47 -1.60
C THR A 190 23.31 14.80 -0.71
N VAL A 191 23.63 16.08 -0.61
CA VAL A 191 24.69 16.57 0.28
C VAL A 191 24.01 17.39 1.36
N ASP A 192 24.29 17.07 2.63
CA ASP A 192 23.76 17.84 3.76
C ASP A 192 24.49 19.18 3.93
N ASP A 193 24.00 20.03 4.84
CA ASP A 193 24.60 21.35 5.12
C ASP A 193 26.06 21.27 5.63
N LYS A 194 26.49 20.07 6.04
CA LYS A 194 27.86 19.79 6.52
C LYS A 194 28.75 19.20 5.43
N GLY A 195 28.26 19.08 4.19
CA GLY A 195 29.00 18.51 3.06
C GLY A 195 29.03 16.98 3.02
N SER A 196 28.31 16.29 3.91
CA SER A 196 28.29 14.83 3.98
C SER A 196 27.27 14.24 3.01
N PRO A 197 27.62 13.20 2.23
CA PRO A 197 26.70 12.58 1.30
C PRO A 197 25.67 11.72 2.05
N HIS A 198 24.39 11.97 1.78
CA HIS A 198 23.27 11.17 2.24
C HIS A 198 22.74 10.33 1.09
N VAL A 199 22.70 9.00 1.25
CA VAL A 199 22.34 8.05 0.19
C VAL A 199 20.97 7.44 0.47
N VAL A 200 20.03 7.60 -0.47
CA VAL A 200 18.67 7.08 -0.37
C VAL A 200 18.39 6.12 -1.53
N PRO A 201 17.95 4.88 -1.28
CA PRO A 201 17.50 3.99 -2.34
C PRO A 201 16.32 4.60 -3.12
N LEU A 202 16.41 4.56 -4.45
CA LEU A 202 15.30 4.91 -5.35
C LEU A 202 14.30 3.76 -5.45
N VAL A 203 14.04 3.04 -4.36
CA VAL A 203 13.15 1.88 -4.31
C VAL A 203 12.08 2.12 -3.24
N PHE A 204 10.83 2.19 -3.68
CA PHE A 204 9.68 2.54 -2.85
C PHE A 204 8.75 1.34 -2.69
N LYS A 205 8.17 1.17 -1.51
CA LYS A 205 7.23 0.07 -1.22
C LYS A 205 5.85 0.64 -0.96
N LEU A 206 4.89 0.24 -1.79
CA LEU A 206 3.47 0.46 -1.51
C LEU A 206 2.89 -0.82 -0.93
N HIS A 207 2.09 -0.69 0.11
CA HIS A 207 1.31 -1.82 0.61
C HIS A 207 0.26 -2.20 -0.44
N LYS A 208 0.10 -3.49 -0.69
CA LYS A 208 -1.00 -3.94 -1.54
C LYS A 208 -2.30 -3.66 -0.78
N PRO A 209 -3.29 -2.95 -1.35
CA PRO A 209 -4.61 -2.92 -0.75
C PRO A 209 -5.09 -4.37 -0.66
N SER A 210 -5.49 -4.78 0.54
CA SER A 210 -6.07 -6.10 0.78
C SER A 210 -7.34 -6.20 -0.07
N ALA A 211 -7.24 -6.86 -1.22
CA ALA A 211 -8.40 -7.25 -2.00
C ALA A 211 -8.93 -8.54 -1.35
N ASP A 212 -10.08 -8.42 -0.69
CA ASP A 212 -11.00 -9.49 -0.30
C ASP A 212 -10.38 -10.74 0.35
N ALA A 213 -10.53 -10.84 1.68
CA ALA A 213 -10.77 -12.16 2.25
C ALA A 213 -12.15 -12.61 1.72
N PRO A 214 -12.27 -13.74 0.99
CA PRO A 214 -13.57 -14.24 0.59
C PRO A 214 -14.38 -14.56 1.86
N PRO A 215 -15.70 -14.26 1.90
CA PRO A 215 -16.52 -14.59 3.05
C PRO A 215 -16.46 -16.10 3.28
N SER A 216 -15.98 -16.50 4.46
CA SER A 216 -15.92 -17.87 4.92
C SER A 216 -17.29 -18.51 4.77
N ARG A 217 -17.45 -19.35 3.75
CA ARG A 217 -18.69 -20.09 3.49
C ARG A 217 -18.93 -21.02 4.69
N PRO A 218 -20.05 -20.93 5.42
CA PRO A 218 -20.34 -21.88 6.48
C PRO A 218 -20.49 -23.27 5.86
N SER A 219 -19.66 -24.20 6.33
CA SER A 219 -19.72 -25.61 5.94
C SER A 219 -21.03 -26.20 6.47
N SER A 220 -22.04 -26.28 5.60
CA SER A 220 -23.24 -27.07 5.81
C SER A 220 -23.10 -28.39 5.05
N GLY A 221 -23.09 -29.50 5.80
CA GLY A 221 -23.00 -30.87 5.30
C GLY A 221 -22.82 -31.81 6.49
N ALA A 222 -23.88 -32.07 7.26
CA ALA A 222 -24.93 -33.06 7.02
C ALA A 222 -24.48 -34.52 7.24
N ALA A 223 -25.09 -35.09 8.29
CA ALA A 223 -25.51 -36.49 8.45
C ALA A 223 -24.46 -37.61 8.42
N LYS A 224 -24.13 -38.05 9.63
CA LYS A 224 -23.63 -39.39 9.95
C LYS A 224 -24.69 -40.44 9.58
N ALA A 225 -24.41 -41.28 8.57
CA ALA A 225 -25.14 -42.51 8.31
C ALA A 225 -24.14 -43.68 8.33
N THR A 226 -24.09 -44.39 9.45
CA THR A 226 -23.42 -45.69 9.60
C THR A 226 -24.29 -46.79 9.01
N GLY A 227 -23.76 -47.57 8.07
CA GLY A 227 -24.43 -48.71 7.47
C GLY A 227 -23.48 -49.70 6.78
N THR A 228 -23.01 -50.66 7.58
CA THR A 228 -22.91 -52.11 7.27
C THR A 228 -22.07 -52.60 6.07
N THR A 229 -20.87 -53.11 6.39
CA THR A 229 -20.17 -54.26 5.75
C THR A 229 -21.00 -55.54 5.88
N ALA A 230 -21.08 -56.54 4.99
CA ALA A 230 -20.33 -57.01 3.82
C ALA A 230 -21.28 -57.89 2.93
N PRO A 231 -20.80 -58.53 1.84
CA PRO A 231 -20.37 -59.93 2.05
C PRO A 231 -19.16 -60.39 1.22
N LYS A 232 -18.35 -61.25 1.84
CA LYS A 232 -18.04 -62.58 1.30
C LYS A 232 -17.92 -63.55 2.47
#